data_AF-A0A437QC79-F1
#
_entry.id   AF-A0A437QC79-F1
#
_cell.length_a   1.000
_cell.length_b   1.000
_cell.length_c   1.000
_cell.angle_alpha   90.00
_cell.angle_beta   90.00
_cell.angle_gamma   90.00
#
_symmetry.space_group_name_H-M   'P 1'
#
loop_
_entity.id
_entity.type
_entity.pdbx_description
1 polymer ?
#
loop_
_entity_poly.entity_id
_entity_poly.type
_entity_poly.pdbx_seq_one_letter_code
_entity_poly.pdbx_strand_id
1 'polypeptide(L)'
;MRTTRWPDQKPMRVFVLSDKHAVHKSFVKQDLEMFPYQLRMVWDRAAFSGTGYPPIEVVSITEMINQVQKVEGAIGYVDDASKPILKGVEIVEVK
;
A
#
# COMPACT_ATOMS: atom_id res chain seq x y z
N MET A 1 2.51 7.85 -12.42
CA MET A 1 1.51 7.53 -11.39
C MET A 1 0.58 8.73 -11.25
N ARG A 2 -0.76 8.57 -11.24
CA ARG A 2 -1.68 9.71 -11.43
C ARG A 2 -1.86 10.61 -10.20
N THR A 3 -1.60 10.09 -8.99
CA THR A 3 -1.80 10.83 -7.73
C THR A 3 -0.71 10.44 -6.73
N THR A 4 0.09 11.41 -6.30
CA THR A 4 1.17 11.23 -5.29
C THR A 4 0.89 12.01 -4.00
N ARG A 5 -0.23 12.73 -3.96
CA ARG A 5 -0.70 13.53 -2.83
C ARG A 5 -2.17 13.27 -2.61
N TRP A 6 -2.58 13.28 -1.36
CA TRP A 6 -3.99 13.29 -0.97
C TRP A 6 -4.68 14.59 -1.43
N PRO A 7 -6.03 14.64 -1.49
CA PRO A 7 -6.76 15.85 -1.86
C PRO A 7 -6.44 17.08 -0.99
N ASP A 8 -5.98 16.86 0.24
CA ASP A 8 -5.50 17.88 1.18
C ASP A 8 -4.02 18.29 0.98
N GLN A 9 -3.42 17.88 -0.14
CA GLN A 9 -2.02 18.08 -0.54
C GLN A 9 -0.95 17.33 0.27
N LYS A 10 -1.33 16.50 1.25
CA LYS A 10 -0.36 15.70 2.02
C LYS A 10 0.33 14.67 1.13
N PRO A 11 1.65 14.44 1.28
CA PRO A 11 2.37 13.43 0.51
C PRO A 11 1.81 12.04 0.85
N MET A 12 1.53 11.24 -0.18
CA MET A 12 1.08 9.86 0.00
C MET A 12 2.28 8.94 0.16
N ARG A 13 2.32 8.16 1.24
CA ARG A 13 3.36 7.16 1.49
C ARG A 13 2.77 5.76 1.42
N VAL A 14 3.12 5.02 0.38
CA VAL A 14 2.54 3.68 0.17
C VAL A 14 3.46 2.64 0.80
N PHE A 15 2.89 1.77 1.63
CA PHE A 15 3.53 0.59 2.17
C PHE A 15 2.96 -0.66 1.51
N VAL A 16 3.83 -1.62 1.18
CA VAL A 16 3.47 -2.89 0.54
C VAL A 16 4.15 -4.05 1.24
N LEU A 17 3.54 -5.24 1.21
CA LEU A 17 4.22 -6.48 1.58
C LEU A 17 4.95 -7.04 0.35
N SER A 18 5.88 -7.97 0.60
CA SER A 18 6.60 -8.69 -0.46
C SER A 18 5.67 -9.36 -1.48
N ASP A 19 6.09 -9.46 -2.74
CA ASP A 19 5.33 -10.13 -3.82
C ASP A 19 4.99 -11.59 -3.50
N LYS A 20 5.76 -12.23 -2.62
CA LYS A 20 5.55 -13.61 -2.19
C LYS A 20 4.48 -13.73 -1.09
N HIS A 21 4.16 -12.64 -0.40
CA HIS A 21 3.24 -12.62 0.74
C HIS A 21 1.81 -12.90 0.28
N ALA A 22 1.11 -13.80 0.98
CA ALA A 22 -0.25 -14.21 0.61
C ALA A 22 -1.23 -13.03 0.55
N VAL A 23 -1.21 -12.16 1.57
CA VAL A 23 -2.06 -10.95 1.61
C VAL A 23 -1.77 -10.00 0.45
N HIS A 24 -0.50 -9.81 0.04
CA HIS A 24 -0.18 -8.99 -1.14
C HIS A 24 -0.76 -9.61 -2.41
N LYS A 25 -0.56 -10.92 -2.61
CA LYS A 25 -1.10 -11.61 -3.79
C LYS A 25 -2.61 -11.53 -3.87
N SER A 26 -3.30 -11.72 -2.74
CA SER A 26 -4.76 -11.63 -2.68
C SER A 26 -5.22 -10.21 -3.00
N PHE A 27 -4.68 -9.21 -2.31
CA PHE A 27 -5.04 -7.80 -2.52
C PHE A 27 -4.83 -7.35 -3.98
N VAL A 28 -3.64 -7.60 -4.52
CA VAL A 28 -3.31 -7.16 -5.88
C VAL A 28 -4.18 -7.86 -6.93
N LYS A 29 -4.54 -9.12 -6.69
CA LYS A 29 -5.38 -9.89 -7.62
C LYS A 29 -6.87 -9.57 -7.51
N GLN A 30 -7.37 -9.37 -6.30
CA GLN A 30 -8.80 -9.21 -6.03
C GLN A 30 -9.24 -7.75 -6.12
N ASP A 31 -8.46 -6.83 -5.55
CA ASP A 31 -8.83 -5.41 -5.45
C ASP A 31 -8.22 -4.56 -6.56
N LEU A 32 -7.04 -4.93 -7.07
CA LEU A 32 -6.37 -4.21 -8.15
C LEU A 32 -6.47 -4.91 -9.52
N GLU A 33 -7.14 -6.07 -9.57
CA GLU A 33 -7.33 -6.90 -10.78
C GLU A 33 -6.04 -7.15 -11.58
N MET A 34 -4.90 -7.30 -10.89
CA MET A 34 -3.60 -7.51 -11.53
C MET A 34 -2.72 -8.50 -10.76
N PHE A 35 -1.52 -8.75 -11.27
CA PHE A 35 -0.52 -9.59 -10.60
C PHE A 35 0.57 -8.75 -9.93
N PRO A 36 1.22 -9.25 -8.85
CA PRO A 36 2.28 -8.55 -8.13
C PRO A 36 3.37 -7.95 -9.04
N TYR A 37 3.82 -8.72 -10.05
CA TYR A 37 4.85 -8.26 -10.98
C TYR A 37 4.37 -7.09 -11.85
N GLN A 38 3.08 -7.01 -12.19
CA GLN A 38 2.51 -5.89 -12.92
C GLN A 38 2.48 -4.63 -12.06
N LEU A 39 2.07 -4.77 -10.78
CA LEU A 39 2.10 -3.66 -9.84
C LEU A 39 3.54 -3.13 -9.64
N ARG A 40 4.51 -4.03 -9.48
CA ARG A 40 5.93 -3.69 -9.40
C ARG A 40 6.40 -2.90 -10.62
N MET A 41 6.06 -3.35 -11.84
CA MET A 41 6.38 -2.62 -13.07
C MET A 41 5.78 -1.22 -13.14
N VAL A 42 4.56 -1.02 -12.60
CA VAL A 42 3.94 0.32 -12.52
C VAL A 42 4.77 1.24 -11.63
N TRP A 43 5.23 0.73 -10.48
CA TRP A 43 6.09 1.47 -9.57
C TRP A 43 7.47 1.76 -10.14
N ASP A 44 8.11 0.76 -10.76
CA ASP A 44 9.42 0.92 -11.40
C ASP A 44 9.38 1.99 -12.48
N ARG A 45 8.32 2.01 -13.31
CA ARG A 45 8.12 3.04 -14.33
C ARG A 45 7.92 4.42 -13.70
N ALA A 46 7.16 4.51 -12.62
CA ALA A 46 6.91 5.78 -11.92
C ALA A 46 8.20 6.34 -11.29
N ALA A 47 9.00 5.48 -10.66
CA ALA A 47 10.28 5.84 -10.06
C ALA A 47 11.30 6.27 -11.12
N PHE A 48 11.45 5.49 -12.20
CA PHE A 48 12.40 5.78 -13.29
C PHE A 48 12.10 7.12 -13.98
N SER A 49 10.82 7.46 -14.16
CA SER A 49 10.40 8.74 -14.76
C SER A 49 10.41 9.92 -13.80
N GLY A 50 10.73 9.71 -12.51
CA GLY A 50 10.67 10.76 -11.48
C GLY A 50 9.24 11.24 -11.16
N THR A 51 8.21 10.50 -11.59
CA THR A 51 6.79 10.89 -11.45
C THR A 51 6.10 10.24 -10.25
N GLY A 52 6.83 9.48 -9.43
CA GLY A 52 6.30 8.86 -8.22
C GLY A 52 7.38 8.33 -7.31
N TYR A 53 7.04 8.17 -6.04
CA TYR A 53 7.88 7.49 -5.06
C TYR A 53 7.54 5.99 -5.07
N PRO A 54 8.55 5.10 -5.10
CA PRO A 54 8.29 3.68 -4.97
C PRO A 54 7.68 3.38 -3.60
N PRO A 55 6.89 2.30 -3.48
CA PRO A 55 6.33 1.90 -2.21
C PRO A 55 7.44 1.38 -1.30
N ILE A 56 7.21 1.45 0.01
CA ILE A 56 8.12 0.92 1.02
C ILE A 56 7.67 -0.49 1.38
N GLU A 57 8.57 -1.47 1.20
CA GLU A 57 8.28 -2.86 1.56
C GLU A 57 8.35 -3.06 3.09
N VAL A 58 7.34 -3.72 3.66
CA VAL A 58 7.29 -4.15 5.07
C VAL A 58 7.26 -5.67 5.15
N VAL A 59 7.81 -6.25 6.22
CA VAL A 59 7.99 -7.71 6.34
C VAL A 59 6.78 -8.42 6.95
N SER A 60 5.84 -7.68 7.53
CA SER A 60 4.66 -8.26 8.20
C SER A 60 3.47 -7.30 8.26
N ILE A 61 2.28 -7.86 8.53
CA ILE A 61 1.07 -7.08 8.78
C ILE A 61 1.20 -6.18 10.02
N THR A 62 1.83 -6.67 11.09
CA THR A 62 2.07 -5.85 12.29
C THR A 62 2.94 -4.64 11.97
N GLU A 63 3.98 -4.82 11.15
CA GLU A 63 4.80 -3.70 10.68
C GLU A 63 4.01 -2.76 9.78
N MET A 64 3.19 -3.28 8.85
CA MET A 64 2.29 -2.48 8.02
C MET A 64 1.44 -1.52 8.88
N ILE A 65 0.76 -2.06 9.89
CA ILE A 65 -0.10 -1.27 10.78
C ILE A 65 0.72 -0.21 11.53
N ASN A 66 1.86 -0.61 12.10
CA ASN A 66 2.73 0.31 12.85
C ASN A 66 3.24 1.46 11.97
N GLN A 67 3.64 1.17 10.73
CA GLN A 67 4.14 2.19 9.80
C GLN A 67 3.02 3.14 9.36
N VAL A 68 1.84 2.61 9.06
CA VAL A 68 0.67 3.41 8.68
C VAL A 68 0.21 4.32 9.83
N GLN A 69 0.23 3.85 11.07
CA GLN A 69 -0.08 4.68 12.25
C GLN A 69 0.96 5.78 12.50
N LYS A 70 2.24 5.49 12.22
CA LYS A 70 3.35 6.41 12.53
C LYS A 70 3.54 7.49 11.47
N VAL A 71 3.24 7.18 10.21
CA VAL A 71 3.55 8.04 9.07
C VAL A 71 2.28 8.73 8.59
N GLU A 72 2.24 10.06 8.73
CA GLU A 72 1.12 10.85 8.22
C GLU A 72 1.01 10.71 6.69
N GLY A 73 -0.23 10.53 6.21
CA GLY A 73 -0.51 10.32 4.79
C GLY A 73 -0.10 8.95 4.27
N ALA A 74 0.24 8.01 5.17
CA ALA A 74 0.53 6.64 4.79
C ALA A 74 -0.72 5.86 4.40
N ILE A 75 -0.56 4.92 3.47
CA ILE A 75 -1.57 3.94 3.11
C ILE A 75 -0.93 2.57 2.97
N GLY A 76 -1.68 1.56 3.38
CA GLY A 76 -1.36 0.15 3.23
C GLY A 76 -2.64 -0.65 3.15
N TYR A 77 -2.50 -1.96 3.18
CA TYR A 77 -3.61 -2.91 3.15
C TYR A 77 -3.32 -4.06 4.11
N VAL A 78 -4.38 -4.66 4.63
CA VAL A 78 -4.33 -5.80 5.55
C VAL A 78 -5.41 -6.80 5.17
N ASP A 79 -5.34 -8.01 5.72
CA ASP A 79 -6.45 -8.95 5.60
C ASP A 79 -7.57 -8.64 6.61
N ASP A 80 -8.75 -9.20 6.33
CA ASP A 80 -9.92 -9.08 7.20
C ASP A 80 -9.69 -9.65 8.60
N ALA A 81 -8.82 -10.66 8.72
CA ALA A 81 -8.44 -11.25 10.00
C ALA A 81 -7.72 -10.25 10.92
N SER A 82 -7.11 -9.21 10.35
CA SER A 82 -6.40 -8.16 11.09
C SER A 82 -7.30 -7.01 11.56
N LYS A 83 -8.58 -6.97 11.18
CA LYS A 83 -9.55 -5.93 11.64
C LYS A 83 -9.54 -5.70 13.16
N PRO A 84 -9.48 -6.72 14.03
CA PRO A 84 -9.52 -6.51 15.49
C PRO A 84 -8.32 -5.73 16.07
N ILE A 85 -7.19 -5.71 15.36
CA ILE A 85 -5.96 -5.05 15.80
C ILE A 85 -5.76 -3.66 15.19
N LEU A 86 -6.65 -3.23 14.29
CA LEU A 86 -6.64 -1.89 13.73
C LEU A 86 -7.16 -0.88 14.76
N LYS A 87 -6.25 -0.07 15.33
CA LYS A 87 -6.58 1.05 16.22
C LYS A 87 -5.97 2.32 15.66
N GLY A 88 -6.68 3.45 15.69
CA GLY A 88 -6.14 4.74 15.26
C GLY A 88 -5.76 4.82 13.78
N VAL A 89 -6.38 3.99 12.93
CA VAL A 89 -6.26 4.04 11.47
C VAL A 89 -7.65 4.18 10.86
N GLU A 90 -7.74 4.85 9.72
CA GLU A 90 -8.96 4.95 8.94
C GLU A 90 -9.01 3.82 7.91
N ILE A 91 -10.17 3.16 7.78
CA ILE A 91 -10.36 2.07 6.82
C ILE A 91 -11.01 2.66 5.57
N VAL A 92 -10.34 2.46 4.42
CA VAL A 92 -10.86 2.85 3.12
C VAL A 92 -11.37 1.59 2.42
N GLU A 93 -12.67 1.55 2.09
CA GLU A 93 -13.24 0.48 1.29
C GLU A 93 -12.89 0.70 -0.19
N VAL A 94 -12.30 -0.33 -0.82
CA VAL A 94 -12.08 -0.37 -2.27
C VAL A 94 -13.39 -0.88 -2.89
N LYS A 95 -13.97 -0.11 -3.82
CA LYS A 95 -15.22 -0.44 -4.53
C LYS A 95 -14.95 -1.05 -5.89
#